data_AF-A0A9P7Y493-F1
#
_entry.id   AF-A0A9P7Y493-F1
#
_cell.length_a   1.000
_cell.length_b   1.000
_cell.length_c   1.000
_cell.angle_alpha   90.00
_cell.angle_beta   90.00
_cell.angle_gamma   90.00
#
_symmetry.space_group_name_H-M   'P 1'
#
loop_
_entity.id
_entity.type
_entity.pdbx_description
1 polymer ?
#
loop_
_entity_poly.entity_id
_entity_poly.type
_entity_poly.pdbx_seq_one_letter_code
_entity_poly.pdbx_strand_id
1 'polypeptide(L)'
;MLFSKSFFVSTALFAVLSVASAAPKAKASKIGQVGAIHNAKDFCLFLPPMYGGDIAANEDRAVAFCTKANMTGAPKAGVLPKGFIKSAHITRNTAAGWVQITGRMDGKKYGLNPKDGGGQYDIKAPVGSSYTGYKYFVELVEPDSNIYCLRACKTKADCPVNKSTYGCRKVLGGNYA
;
A
#
# COMPACT_ATOMS: atom_id res chain seq x y z
N MET A 1 -79.83 -25.12 -31.86
CA MET A 1 -78.70 -26.01 -32.24
C MET A 1 -77.52 -25.11 -32.55
N LEU A 2 -76.32 -25.15 -31.96
CA LEU A 2 -75.69 -26.00 -30.96
C LEU A 2 -74.68 -25.09 -30.22
N PHE A 3 -74.36 -25.46 -28.98
CA PHE A 3 -73.69 -24.69 -27.93
C PHE A 3 -72.27 -24.19 -28.25
N SER A 4 -71.99 -22.94 -27.86
CA SER A 4 -70.65 -22.36 -27.71
C SER A 4 -69.93 -23.02 -26.52
N LYS A 5 -68.77 -23.64 -26.76
CA LYS A 5 -67.92 -24.24 -25.71
C LYS A 5 -66.77 -23.30 -25.37
N SER A 6 -66.90 -22.59 -24.25
CA SER A 6 -65.80 -21.87 -23.60
C SER A 6 -64.74 -22.85 -23.12
N PHE A 7 -63.52 -22.71 -23.63
CA PHE A 7 -62.34 -23.36 -23.08
C PHE A 7 -61.66 -22.41 -22.09
N PHE A 8 -61.85 -22.65 -20.79
CA PHE A 8 -61.05 -22.06 -19.74
C PHE A 8 -59.68 -22.76 -19.71
N VAL A 9 -58.61 -22.06 -20.11
CA VAL A 9 -57.24 -22.52 -19.89
C VAL A 9 -56.76 -21.94 -18.57
N SER A 10 -56.61 -22.80 -17.57
CA SER A 10 -56.16 -22.46 -16.22
C SER A 10 -54.64 -22.30 -16.21
N THR A 11 -54.16 -21.08 -15.95
CA THR A 11 -52.73 -20.76 -15.85
C THR A 11 -52.20 -21.22 -14.49
N ALA A 12 -51.52 -22.37 -14.44
CA ALA A 12 -50.82 -22.83 -13.25
C ALA A 12 -49.54 -22.00 -13.04
N LEU A 13 -49.55 -21.12 -12.04
CA LEU A 13 -48.41 -20.30 -11.65
C LEU A 13 -47.44 -21.14 -10.81
N PHE A 14 -46.35 -21.63 -11.41
CA PHE A 14 -45.27 -22.28 -10.68
C PHE A 14 -44.42 -21.22 -9.95
N ALA A 15 -44.59 -21.12 -8.63
CA ALA A 15 -43.74 -20.29 -7.78
C ALA A 15 -42.37 -20.97 -7.60
N VAL A 16 -41.36 -20.47 -8.29
CA VAL A 16 -39.97 -20.94 -8.16
C VAL A 16 -39.37 -20.28 -6.92
N LEU A 17 -39.30 -21.01 -5.81
CA LEU A 17 -38.57 -20.61 -4.60
C LEU A 17 -37.08 -20.53 -4.91
N SER A 18 -36.58 -19.32 -5.16
CA SER A 18 -35.16 -19.06 -5.33
C SER A 18 -34.47 -19.13 -3.97
N VAL A 19 -33.82 -20.26 -3.68
CA VAL A 19 -32.84 -20.35 -2.58
C VAL A 19 -31.61 -19.53 -2.97
N ALA A 20 -31.58 -18.27 -2.52
CA ALA A 20 -30.39 -17.44 -2.59
C ALA A 20 -29.29 -18.06 -1.73
N SER A 21 -28.43 -18.87 -2.34
CA SER A 21 -27.17 -19.28 -1.73
C SER A 21 -26.30 -18.04 -1.60
N ALA A 22 -26.22 -17.50 -0.38
CA ALA A 22 -25.25 -16.48 -0.05
C ALA A 22 -23.85 -17.06 -0.30
N ALA A 23 -23.23 -16.66 -1.40
CA ALA A 23 -21.84 -17.00 -1.66
C ALA A 23 -21.01 -16.58 -0.44
N PRO A 24 -20.08 -17.41 0.05
CA PRO A 24 -19.20 -17.00 1.14
C PRO A 24 -18.47 -15.74 0.68
N LYS A 25 -18.70 -14.62 1.38
CA LYS A 25 -17.91 -13.40 1.20
C LYS A 25 -16.45 -13.81 1.31
N ALA A 26 -15.68 -13.59 0.25
CA ALA A 26 -14.24 -13.83 0.25
C ALA A 26 -13.65 -13.22 1.53
N LYS A 27 -13.04 -14.04 2.38
CA LYS A 27 -12.32 -13.54 3.55
C LYS A 27 -11.27 -12.57 3.04
N ALA A 28 -11.34 -11.31 3.45
CA ALA A 28 -10.31 -10.32 3.14
C ALA A 28 -8.93 -10.92 3.49
N SER A 29 -8.07 -11.06 2.48
CA SER A 29 -6.70 -11.52 2.71
C SER A 29 -5.97 -10.57 3.65
N LYS A 30 -4.98 -11.13 4.36
CA LYS A 30 -4.18 -10.52 5.43
C LYS A 30 -3.34 -9.35 4.93
N ILE A 31 -3.85 -8.12 4.97
CA ILE A 31 -3.12 -6.96 4.44
C ILE A 31 -2.16 -6.38 5.47
N GLY A 32 -0.86 -6.31 5.14
CA GLY A 32 0.16 -5.57 5.88
C GLY A 32 0.01 -4.07 5.67
N GLN A 33 -0.94 -3.43 6.37
CA GLN A 33 -1.20 -1.98 6.26
C GLN A 33 -0.48 -1.16 7.35
N VAL A 34 0.41 -1.78 8.12
CA VAL A 34 1.15 -1.09 9.18
C VAL A 34 2.64 -1.36 8.99
N GLY A 35 3.41 -0.30 8.73
CA GLY A 35 4.87 -0.33 8.73
C GLY A 35 5.46 0.00 10.11
N ALA A 36 6.76 -0.24 10.28
CA ALA A 36 7.50 0.12 11.49
C ALA A 36 8.88 0.69 11.13
N ILE A 37 9.43 1.56 11.98
CA ILE A 37 10.78 2.14 11.82
C ILE A 37 11.53 2.05 13.15
N HIS A 38 12.45 1.11 13.27
CA HIS A 38 13.29 0.94 14.47
C HIS A 38 14.65 1.60 14.28
N ASN A 39 15.31 1.36 13.15
CA ASN A 39 16.62 1.93 12.80
C ASN A 39 16.89 1.79 11.29
N ALA A 40 18.06 2.21 10.81
CA ALA A 40 18.42 2.15 9.40
C ALA A 40 18.56 0.72 8.83
N LYS A 41 18.62 -0.32 9.67
CA LYS A 41 18.64 -1.73 9.24
C LYS A 41 17.28 -2.41 9.39
N ASP A 42 16.44 -1.89 10.28
CA ASP A 42 15.14 -2.44 10.67
C ASP A 42 14.02 -1.43 10.44
N PHE A 43 13.44 -1.45 9.24
CA PHE A 43 12.31 -0.61 8.87
C PHE A 43 11.45 -1.30 7.80
N CYS A 44 10.31 -0.70 7.48
CA CYS A 44 9.44 -1.12 6.39
C CYS A 44 9.29 -0.02 5.35
N LEU A 45 8.89 -0.42 4.14
CA LEU A 45 8.47 0.43 3.04
C LEU A 45 7.13 -0.09 2.52
N PHE A 46 6.27 0.78 2.04
CA PHE A 46 5.11 0.41 1.24
C PHE A 46 5.54 0.20 -0.21
N LEU A 47 5.05 -0.89 -0.81
CA LEU A 47 5.27 -1.21 -2.22
C LEU A 47 3.97 -1.75 -2.83
N PRO A 48 3.86 -1.82 -4.17
CA PRO A 48 2.75 -2.50 -4.83
C PRO A 48 2.57 -3.91 -4.28
N PRO A 49 1.33 -4.41 -4.13
CA PRO A 49 1.08 -5.72 -3.52
C PRO A 49 1.53 -6.90 -4.39
N MET A 50 2.02 -6.64 -5.59
CA MET A 50 2.60 -7.61 -6.52
C MET A 50 4.02 -7.20 -6.94
N TYR A 51 4.83 -8.22 -7.22
CA TYR A 51 6.14 -8.06 -7.84
C TYR A 51 6.03 -7.27 -9.16
N GLY A 52 6.86 -6.25 -9.33
CA GLY A 52 6.94 -5.43 -10.53
C GLY A 52 5.73 -4.54 -10.80
N GLY A 53 4.86 -4.32 -9.80
CA GLY A 53 3.81 -3.31 -9.92
C GLY A 53 4.40 -1.91 -10.14
N ASP A 54 3.72 -1.11 -10.96
CA ASP A 54 4.00 0.32 -11.13
C ASP A 54 3.65 1.10 -9.85
N ILE A 55 4.49 2.02 -9.42
CA ILE A 55 4.34 2.69 -8.11
C ILE A 55 3.06 3.53 -8.07
N ALA A 56 2.88 4.43 -9.04
CA ALA A 56 1.75 5.35 -9.10
C ALA A 56 0.41 4.63 -9.31
N ALA A 57 0.38 3.60 -10.17
CA ALA A 57 -0.84 2.82 -10.44
C ALA A 57 -1.30 1.96 -9.24
N ASN A 58 -0.51 1.88 -8.17
CA ASN A 58 -0.78 1.05 -7.00
C ASN A 58 -0.83 1.84 -5.68
N GLU A 59 -0.85 3.18 -5.73
CA GLU A 59 -0.95 4.04 -4.52
C GLU A 59 -2.12 3.68 -3.62
N ASP A 60 -3.27 3.30 -4.17
CA ASP A 60 -4.48 2.98 -3.41
C ASP A 60 -4.43 1.62 -2.68
N ARG A 61 -3.49 0.74 -3.04
CA ARG A 61 -3.47 -0.66 -2.60
C ARG A 61 -2.10 -1.19 -2.19
N ALA A 62 -1.11 -0.30 -2.03
CA ALA A 62 0.22 -0.68 -1.55
C ALA A 62 0.16 -1.38 -0.18
N VAL A 63 1.18 -2.18 0.12
CA VAL A 63 1.30 -2.90 1.40
C VAL A 63 2.72 -2.81 1.93
N ALA A 64 2.87 -2.90 3.24
CA ALA A 64 4.16 -2.82 3.92
C ALA A 64 5.00 -4.08 3.70
N PHE A 65 6.27 -3.88 3.35
CA PHE A 65 7.34 -4.86 3.32
C PHE A 65 8.49 -4.40 4.22
N CYS A 66 8.97 -5.25 5.11
CA CYS A 66 10.01 -4.92 6.06
C CYS A 66 11.36 -5.52 5.70
N THR A 67 12.46 -4.93 6.16
CA THR A 67 13.82 -5.45 5.94
C THR A 67 14.09 -6.82 6.57
N LYS A 68 13.20 -7.27 7.47
CA LYS A 68 13.21 -8.62 8.07
C LYS A 68 11.80 -9.15 8.28
N ALA A 69 11.69 -10.48 8.39
CA ALA A 69 10.46 -11.17 8.76
C ALA A 69 10.05 -10.84 10.21
N ASN A 70 8.73 -10.94 10.48
CA ASN A 70 8.14 -10.79 11.81
C ASN A 70 8.54 -9.48 12.52
N MET A 71 8.65 -8.38 11.76
CA MET A 71 8.98 -7.07 12.30
C MET A 71 7.97 -6.64 13.38
N THR A 72 8.44 -6.43 14.60
CA THR A 72 7.60 -5.93 15.70
C THR A 72 6.99 -4.58 15.33
N GLY A 73 5.67 -4.45 15.50
CA GLY A 73 4.91 -3.25 15.13
C GLY A 73 4.33 -3.26 13.72
N ALA A 74 4.75 -4.19 12.85
CA ALA A 74 4.29 -4.30 11.46
C ALA A 74 3.58 -5.64 11.20
N PRO A 75 2.40 -5.88 11.79
CA PRO A 75 1.70 -7.15 11.62
C PRO A 75 1.37 -7.42 10.16
N LYS A 76 1.62 -8.65 9.71
CA LYS A 76 1.33 -9.13 8.34
C LYS A 76 2.09 -8.39 7.24
N ALA A 77 3.10 -7.58 7.58
CA ALA A 77 3.99 -7.01 6.58
C ALA A 77 4.78 -8.12 5.88
N GLY A 78 5.01 -7.94 4.59
CA GLY A 78 5.90 -8.80 3.81
C GLY A 78 7.36 -8.58 4.17
N VAL A 79 8.26 -9.28 3.47
CA VAL A 79 9.71 -9.09 3.62
C VAL A 79 10.27 -8.56 2.31
N LEU A 80 11.06 -7.49 2.39
CA LEU A 80 11.77 -6.94 1.25
C LEU A 80 12.74 -7.99 0.68
N PRO A 81 12.83 -8.14 -0.65
CA PRO A 81 13.79 -9.06 -1.27
C PRO A 81 15.23 -8.74 -0.86
N LYS A 82 16.05 -9.78 -0.71
CA LYS A 82 17.46 -9.61 -0.37
C LYS A 82 18.16 -8.71 -1.41
N GLY A 83 18.85 -7.69 -0.91
CA GLY A 83 19.58 -6.73 -1.74
C GLY A 83 18.72 -5.62 -2.34
N PHE A 84 17.42 -5.56 -2.04
CA PHE A 84 16.55 -4.45 -2.42
C PHE A 84 17.04 -3.14 -1.80
N ILE A 85 17.37 -3.12 -0.51
CA ILE A 85 17.98 -1.95 0.14
C ILE A 85 19.49 -1.95 -0.12
N LYS A 86 20.00 -0.87 -0.73
CA LYS A 86 21.43 -0.65 -0.99
C LYS A 86 22.06 0.29 0.02
N SER A 87 21.35 1.33 0.42
CA SER A 87 21.71 2.20 1.53
C SER A 87 20.48 2.68 2.28
N ALA A 88 20.66 3.05 3.54
CA ALA A 88 19.62 3.58 4.41
C ALA A 88 20.24 4.52 5.43
N HIS A 89 19.76 5.75 5.49
CA HIS A 89 20.23 6.80 6.37
C HIS A 89 19.07 7.28 7.23
N ILE A 90 19.19 7.16 8.54
CA ILE A 90 18.13 7.55 9.47
C ILE A 90 18.42 8.93 10.08
N THR A 91 17.41 9.79 10.10
CA THR A 91 17.42 11.08 10.80
C THR A 91 16.20 11.17 11.70
N ARG A 92 16.36 11.73 12.89
CA ARG A 92 15.28 11.91 13.87
C ARG A 92 15.24 13.35 14.33
N ASN A 93 14.04 13.90 14.46
CA ASN A 93 13.82 15.15 15.17
C ASN A 93 12.81 14.87 16.29
N THR A 94 13.32 14.73 17.51
CA THR A 94 12.51 14.43 18.70
C THR A 94 11.64 15.61 19.11
N ALA A 95 12.09 16.84 18.91
CA ALA A 95 11.34 18.05 19.21
C ALA A 95 10.10 18.19 18.30
N ALA A 96 10.25 17.94 17.00
CA ALA A 96 9.15 17.93 16.04
C ALA A 96 8.37 16.60 15.98
N GLY A 97 8.91 15.53 16.56
CA GLY A 97 8.26 14.23 16.61
C GLY A 97 8.20 13.51 15.26
N TRP A 98 9.29 13.51 14.50
CA TRP A 98 9.38 12.74 13.26
C TRP A 98 10.67 11.91 13.15
N VAL A 99 10.58 10.83 12.37
CA VAL A 99 11.70 10.00 11.91
C VAL A 99 11.69 9.93 10.40
N GLN A 100 12.87 9.99 9.79
CA GLN A 100 13.06 9.92 8.36
C GLN A 100 14.10 8.86 8.01
N ILE A 101 13.84 8.08 6.96
CA ILE A 101 14.81 7.22 6.28
C ILE A 101 14.91 7.68 4.83
N THR A 102 16.13 7.84 4.33
CA THR A 102 16.42 8.08 2.91
C THR A 102 17.52 7.13 2.47
N GLY A 103 17.50 6.71 1.21
CA GLY A 103 18.55 5.82 0.73
C GLY A 103 18.38 5.35 -0.70
N ARG A 104 19.29 4.46 -1.11
CA ARG A 104 19.27 3.81 -2.41
C ARG A 104 18.64 2.42 -2.33
N MET A 105 17.95 2.06 -3.39
CA MET A 105 17.41 0.72 -3.59
C MET A 105 17.94 0.08 -4.87
N ASP A 106 17.62 -1.18 -5.08
CA ASP A 106 17.74 -1.90 -6.35
C ASP A 106 16.36 -2.43 -6.70
N GLY A 107 15.60 -1.61 -7.43
CA GLY A 107 14.19 -1.87 -7.75
C GLY A 107 14.00 -3.18 -8.52
N LYS A 108 15.02 -3.64 -9.25
CA LYS A 108 15.00 -4.92 -9.98
C LYS A 108 14.83 -6.12 -9.05
N LYS A 109 15.23 -6.02 -7.77
CA LYS A 109 15.00 -7.08 -6.78
C LYS A 109 13.52 -7.30 -6.47
N TYR A 110 12.69 -6.29 -6.70
CA TYR A 110 11.24 -6.36 -6.61
C TYR A 110 10.56 -6.27 -8.00
N GLY A 111 11.33 -6.38 -9.08
CA GLY A 111 10.80 -6.34 -10.46
C GLY A 111 10.35 -4.96 -10.93
N LEU A 112 10.67 -3.88 -10.21
CA LEU A 112 10.22 -2.53 -10.56
C LEU A 112 10.79 -2.11 -11.92
N ASN A 113 9.96 -1.43 -12.71
CA ASN A 113 10.35 -0.92 -14.02
C ASN A 113 11.34 0.24 -13.84
N PRO A 114 12.57 0.20 -14.39
CA PRO A 114 13.54 1.29 -14.27
C PRO A 114 13.14 2.57 -15.06
N LYS A 115 11.98 2.59 -15.71
CA LYS A 115 11.40 3.78 -16.34
C LYS A 115 10.20 4.34 -15.56
N ASP A 116 9.80 3.68 -14.47
CA ASP A 116 8.76 4.17 -13.58
C ASP A 116 9.33 5.33 -12.76
N GLY A 117 8.73 6.51 -12.94
CA GLY A 117 9.13 7.75 -12.25
C GLY A 117 8.73 7.79 -10.77
N GLY A 118 7.99 6.78 -10.31
CA GLY A 118 7.60 6.63 -8.93
C GLY A 118 6.22 7.19 -8.61
N GLY A 119 5.99 7.37 -7.32
CA GLY A 119 4.74 7.84 -6.74
C GLY A 119 4.90 8.07 -5.25
N GLN A 120 3.79 8.41 -4.59
CA GLN A 120 3.75 8.75 -3.17
C GLN A 120 2.74 7.88 -2.43
N TYR A 121 3.20 7.25 -1.34
CA TYR A 121 2.33 6.60 -0.37
C TYR A 121 2.19 7.49 0.87
N ASP A 122 0.95 7.65 1.34
CA ASP A 122 0.63 8.36 2.56
C ASP A 122 -0.70 7.85 3.14
N ILE A 123 -1.18 8.50 4.21
CA ILE A 123 -2.41 8.11 4.92
C ILE A 123 -3.69 8.10 4.06
N LYS A 124 -3.69 8.73 2.88
CA LYS A 124 -4.81 8.73 1.93
C LYS A 124 -4.73 7.57 0.94
N ALA A 125 -3.53 7.12 0.60
CA ALA A 125 -3.29 6.13 -0.43
C ALA A 125 -2.03 5.32 -0.03
N PRO A 126 -2.19 4.09 0.50
CA PRO A 126 -3.43 3.34 0.62
C PRO A 126 -4.24 3.69 1.87
N VAL A 127 -5.57 3.65 1.78
CA VAL A 127 -6.45 3.97 2.91
C VAL A 127 -6.22 2.97 4.06
N GLY A 128 -5.99 3.50 5.26
CA GLY A 128 -5.73 2.71 6.47
C GLY A 128 -4.27 2.35 6.69
N SER A 129 -3.36 2.82 5.83
CA SER A 129 -1.93 2.70 6.04
C SER A 129 -1.43 3.57 7.19
N SER A 130 -0.42 3.07 7.91
CA SER A 130 0.23 3.82 8.98
C SER A 130 1.63 3.28 9.29
N TYR A 131 2.37 4.02 10.11
CA TYR A 131 3.59 3.55 10.75
C TYR A 131 3.39 3.45 12.26
N THR A 132 3.92 2.41 12.90
CA THR A 132 3.77 2.20 14.35
C THR A 132 4.19 3.44 15.14
N GLY A 133 3.25 4.01 15.89
CA GLY A 133 3.49 5.19 16.70
C GLY A 133 3.44 6.53 15.95
N TYR A 134 3.17 6.58 14.65
CA TYR A 134 3.06 7.83 13.88
C TYR A 134 1.70 7.92 13.20
N LYS A 135 1.10 9.12 13.22
CA LYS A 135 -0.24 9.37 12.65
C LYS A 135 -0.19 9.73 11.17
N TYR A 136 0.96 10.22 10.71
CA TYR A 136 1.17 10.66 9.35
C TYR A 136 2.46 10.02 8.83
N PHE A 137 2.50 9.77 7.54
CA PHE A 137 3.74 9.46 6.85
C PHE A 137 3.68 10.00 5.43
N VAL A 138 4.85 10.14 4.83
CA VAL A 138 5.03 10.33 3.41
C VAL A 138 6.17 9.41 2.99
N GLU A 139 5.92 8.61 1.97
CA GLU A 139 6.90 7.71 1.39
C GLU A 139 6.90 7.89 -0.12
N LEU A 140 8.06 8.06 -0.74
CA LEU A 140 8.20 8.06 -2.18
C LEU A 140 9.20 6.98 -2.58
N VAL A 141 8.88 6.29 -3.67
CA VAL A 141 9.70 5.23 -4.27
C VAL A 141 9.91 5.61 -5.72
N GLU A 142 11.18 5.77 -6.14
CA GLU A 142 11.56 6.22 -7.48
C GLU A 142 12.43 5.14 -8.17
N PRO A 143 11.80 4.21 -8.91
CA PRO A 143 12.51 3.16 -9.62
C PRO A 143 13.52 3.65 -10.66
N ASP A 144 13.22 4.74 -11.36
CA ASP A 144 14.06 5.35 -12.39
C ASP A 144 15.40 5.87 -11.84
N SER A 145 15.40 6.43 -10.64
CA SER A 145 16.59 6.96 -9.97
C SER A 145 17.19 5.99 -8.93
N ASN A 146 16.50 4.88 -8.66
CA ASN A 146 16.82 3.87 -7.65
C ASN A 146 16.99 4.46 -6.24
N ILE A 147 16.09 5.37 -5.86
CA ILE A 147 16.04 5.94 -4.51
C ILE A 147 14.67 5.79 -3.88
N TYR A 148 14.64 5.86 -2.56
CA TYR A 148 13.41 5.93 -1.78
C TYR A 148 13.61 6.86 -0.59
N CYS A 149 12.51 7.38 -0.09
CA CYS A 149 12.49 8.21 1.09
C CYS A 149 11.18 8.01 1.85
N LEU A 150 11.27 8.04 3.17
CA LEU A 150 10.17 7.79 4.08
C LEU A 150 10.32 8.76 5.25
N ARG A 151 9.28 9.49 5.59
CA ARG A 151 9.18 10.21 6.87
C ARG A 151 7.87 9.85 7.56
N ALA A 152 7.97 9.41 8.81
CA ALA A 152 6.81 9.20 9.68
C ALA A 152 6.76 10.31 10.73
N CYS A 153 5.59 10.93 10.90
CA CYS A 153 5.40 12.14 11.71
C CYS A 153 4.26 11.99 12.72
N LYS A 154 4.43 12.62 13.88
CA LYS A 154 3.36 12.78 14.87
C LYS A 154 2.34 13.84 14.42
N THR A 155 2.81 14.90 13.74
CA THR A 155 1.98 15.99 13.23
C THR A 155 1.94 16.00 11.69
N LYS A 156 0.85 16.52 11.11
CA LYS A 156 0.71 16.62 9.65
C LYS A 156 1.67 17.66 9.05
N ALA A 157 1.98 18.73 9.79
CA ALA A 157 2.81 19.83 9.30
C ALA A 157 4.23 19.36 8.93
N ASP A 158 4.73 18.34 9.63
CA ASP A 158 6.07 17.78 9.41
C ASP A 158 6.13 16.76 8.25
N CYS A 159 4.97 16.35 7.73
CA CYS A 159 4.82 15.33 6.68
C CYS A 159 4.26 15.98 5.39
N PRO A 160 5.13 16.34 4.43
CA PRO A 160 4.71 16.99 3.18
C PRO A 160 4.04 16.00 2.21
N VAL A 161 2.74 15.74 2.38
CA VAL A 161 1.93 14.77 1.62
C VAL A 161 1.30 15.30 0.31
N ASN A 162 1.66 16.49 -0.15
CA ASN A 162 1.02 17.14 -1.32
C ASN A 162 1.99 17.45 -2.46
N LYS A 163 3.08 16.67 -2.58
CA LYS A 163 4.19 16.94 -3.50
C LYS A 163 4.63 15.68 -4.25
N SER A 164 3.67 14.84 -4.65
CA SER A 164 3.90 13.48 -5.15
C SER A 164 4.82 13.40 -6.39
N THR A 165 4.81 14.43 -7.25
CA THR A 165 5.62 14.46 -8.50
C THR A 165 6.99 15.12 -8.34
N TYR A 166 7.33 15.61 -7.14
CA TYR A 166 8.55 16.40 -6.93
C TYR A 166 9.78 15.53 -6.63
N GLY A 167 9.54 14.29 -6.21
CA GLY A 167 10.56 13.34 -5.86
C GLY A 167 11.22 13.57 -4.49
N CYS A 168 11.83 12.51 -3.97
CA CYS A 168 12.45 12.35 -2.68
C CYS A 168 13.41 13.47 -2.30
N ARG A 169 14.30 13.84 -3.22
CA ARG A 169 15.30 14.89 -2.96
C ARG A 169 14.65 16.23 -2.68
N LYS A 170 13.54 16.55 -3.35
CA LYS A 170 12.84 17.82 -3.18
C LYS A 170 11.81 17.79 -2.05
N VAL A 171 11.18 16.63 -1.81
CA VAL A 171 10.15 16.47 -0.76
C VAL A 171 10.77 16.35 0.63
N LEU A 172 11.77 15.48 0.80
CA LEU A 172 12.34 15.16 2.11
C LEU A 172 13.82 15.53 2.26
N GLY A 173 14.52 15.87 1.17
CA GLY A 173 15.97 16.06 1.20
C GLY A 173 16.66 14.81 1.73
N GLY A 174 17.76 14.97 2.46
CA GLY A 174 18.46 13.88 3.15
C GLY A 174 19.60 13.26 2.35
N ASN A 175 20.10 12.13 2.87
CA ASN A 175 21.26 11.43 2.31
C ASN A 175 20.82 10.24 1.44
N TYR A 176 21.32 10.19 0.20
CA TYR A 176 21.05 9.13 -0.79
C TYR A 176 22.34 8.55 -1.38
N ALA A 177 23.46 8.71 -0.67
CA ALA A 177 24.71 8.00 -0.96
C ALA A 177 24.55 6.51 -0.66
#